data_AF-A0A653BTG9-F1
#
_entry.id   AF-A0A653BTG9-F1
#
_cell.length_a   1.000
_cell.length_b   1.000
_cell.length_c   1.000
_cell.angle_alpha   90.00
_cell.angle_beta   90.00
_cell.angle_gamma   90.00
#
_symmetry.space_group_name_H-M   'P 1'
#
loop_
_entity.id
_entity.type
_entity.pdbx_description
1 polymer ?
#
loop_
_entity_poly.entity_id
_entity_poly.type
_entity_poly.pdbx_seq_one_letter_code
_entity_poly.pdbx_strand_id
1 'polypeptide(L)'
;MGFFLMLRDGTLSSLQEGVFRTNCIDCLDRTNVVQSMLAHRNLEIVLKKLNILQQNQHLEEQISFEVLFKNVWADNADVISIQYSGTGALKTDFTRTGKRSRVGLLKDGLNSLQRYYKNNLMDGFRQDAIDLFLGEQLLFL
;
A
#
# COMPACT_ATOMS: atom_id res chain seq x y z
N MET A 1 10.15 8.12 16.42
CA MET A 1 9.48 7.20 15.46
C MET A 1 9.40 5.83 16.10
N GLY A 2 8.21 5.26 16.19
CA GLY A 2 7.94 4.05 16.94
C GLY A 2 6.56 3.53 16.59
N PHE A 3 6.06 2.58 17.36
CA PHE A 3 4.72 2.03 17.20
C PHE A 3 3.91 2.27 18.47
N PHE A 4 2.60 2.33 18.29
CA PHE A 4 1.67 2.32 19.40
C PHE A 4 1.58 0.90 19.96
N LEU A 5 1.77 0.75 21.27
CA LEU A 5 1.58 -0.52 21.96
C LEU A 5 0.86 -0.29 23.28
N MET A 6 -0.32 -0.89 23.40
CA MET A 6 -1.12 -0.94 24.61
C MET A 6 -1.25 -2.40 25.05
N LEU A 7 -0.97 -2.67 26.32
CA LEU A 7 -1.13 -3.97 26.92
C LEU A 7 -2.61 -4.24 27.25
N ARG A 8 -2.98 -5.51 27.48
CA ARG A 8 -4.38 -5.91 27.73
C ARG A 8 -4.99 -5.28 28.99
N ASP A 9 -4.16 -4.90 29.94
CA ASP A 9 -4.53 -4.21 31.18
C ASP A 9 -4.78 -2.70 30.98
N GLY A 10 -4.63 -2.19 29.75
CA GLY A 10 -4.76 -0.77 29.41
C GLY A 10 -3.46 0.02 29.60
N THR A 11 -2.38 -0.61 30.06
CA THR A 11 -1.09 0.06 30.24
C THR A 11 -0.48 0.43 28.90
N LEU A 12 -0.16 1.71 28.73
CA LEU A 12 0.54 2.22 27.56
C LEU A 12 2.04 1.88 27.66
N SER A 13 2.52 1.01 26.76
CA SER A 13 3.93 0.59 26.72
C SER A 13 4.77 1.39 25.73
N SER A 14 4.15 1.92 24.67
CA SER A 14 4.83 2.68 23.63
C SER A 14 3.86 3.60 22.91
N LEU A 15 4.28 4.83 22.62
CA LEU A 15 3.55 5.79 21.81
C LEU A 15 4.26 6.00 20.48
N GLN A 16 3.50 6.11 19.39
CA GLN A 16 4.03 6.50 18.10
C GLN A 16 4.20 8.02 18.01
N GLU A 17 5.44 8.48 18.03
CA GLU A 17 5.77 9.91 18.02
C GLU A 17 5.95 10.51 16.62
N GLY A 18 5.81 9.70 15.56
CA GLY A 18 6.03 10.20 14.20
C GLY A 18 5.54 9.24 13.12
N VAL A 19 5.42 9.78 11.90
CA VAL A 19 4.90 9.07 10.73
C VAL A 19 5.85 9.22 9.55
N PHE A 20 5.93 8.17 8.73
CA PHE A 20 6.59 8.25 7.42
C PHE A 20 5.55 8.63 6.37
N ARG A 21 5.79 9.75 5.67
CA ARG A 21 4.97 10.13 4.52
C ARG A 21 5.75 9.84 3.24
N THR A 22 5.22 8.93 2.44
CA THR A 22 5.76 8.57 1.12
C THR A 22 4.86 9.15 0.04
N ASN A 23 5.41 10.00 -0.83
CA ASN A 23 4.70 10.49 -2.01
C ASN A 23 5.32 9.85 -3.26
N CYS A 24 4.50 9.52 -4.25
CA CYS A 24 4.97 9.14 -5.58
C CYS A 24 4.17 9.90 -6.62
N ILE A 25 4.87 10.54 -7.56
CA ILE A 25 4.23 11.29 -8.65
C ILE A 25 3.74 10.36 -9.77
N ASP A 26 4.37 9.19 -9.92
CA ASP A 26 3.96 8.17 -10.89
C ASP A 26 3.88 6.79 -10.23
N CYS A 27 2.70 6.20 -10.32
CA CYS A 27 2.29 4.87 -9.86
C CYS A 27 2.46 4.60 -8.35
N LEU A 28 1.31 4.33 -7.72
CA LEU A 28 1.13 3.88 -6.34
C LEU A 28 2.00 2.66 -5.96
N ASP A 29 2.44 1.88 -6.95
CA ASP A 29 3.20 0.65 -6.74
C ASP A 29 4.55 0.91 -6.03
N ARG A 30 5.24 2.02 -6.33
CA ARG A 30 6.54 2.34 -5.70
C ARG A 30 6.39 2.72 -4.23
N THR A 31 5.35 3.47 -3.90
CA THR A 31 5.02 3.82 -2.50
C THR A 31 4.63 2.59 -1.69
N ASN A 32 3.83 1.67 -2.26
CA ASN A 32 3.39 0.47 -1.54
C ASN A 32 4.57 -0.43 -1.16
N VAL A 33 5.59 -0.55 -2.03
CA VAL A 33 6.80 -1.32 -1.72
C VAL A 33 7.60 -0.69 -0.57
N VAL A 34 7.80 0.63 -0.58
CA VAL A 34 8.53 1.30 0.52
C VAL A 34 7.74 1.18 1.83
N GLN A 35 6.43 1.36 1.79
CA GLN A 35 5.55 1.22 2.95
C GLN A 35 5.57 -0.21 3.49
N SER A 36 5.54 -1.24 2.64
CA SER A 36 5.58 -2.63 3.08
C SER A 36 6.91 -2.98 3.74
N MET A 37 8.04 -2.47 3.23
CA MET A 37 9.35 -2.64 3.86
C MET A 37 9.42 -1.97 5.25
N LEU A 38 8.92 -0.74 5.37
CA LEU A 38 8.86 -0.03 6.65
C LEU A 38 7.96 -0.76 7.65
N ALA A 39 6.82 -1.27 7.19
CA ALA A 39 5.89 -2.02 8.02
C ALA A 39 6.50 -3.36 8.48
N HIS A 40 7.16 -4.08 7.58
CA HIS A 40 7.85 -5.33 7.87
C HIS A 40 8.92 -5.13 8.95
N ARG A 41 9.77 -4.12 8.78
CA ARG A 41 10.82 -3.80 9.75
C ARG A 41 10.24 -3.44 11.13
N ASN A 42 9.19 -2.61 11.16
CA ASN A 42 8.52 -2.27 12.41
C ASN A 42 7.87 -3.49 13.07
N LEU A 43 7.26 -4.38 12.28
CA LEU A 43 6.62 -5.57 12.80
C LEU A 43 7.63 -6.52 13.45
N GLU A 44 8.82 -6.70 12.87
CA GLU A 44 9.88 -7.49 13.51
C GLU A 44 10.24 -6.92 14.89
N ILE A 45 10.37 -5.59 15.00
CA ILE A 45 10.69 -4.91 16.27
C ILE A 45 9.57 -5.14 17.30
N VAL A 46 8.30 -5.04 16.88
CA VAL A 46 7.13 -5.30 17.74
C VAL A 46 7.13 -6.74 18.24
N LEU A 47 7.33 -7.72 17.35
CA LEU A 47 7.32 -9.14 17.69
C LEU A 47 8.46 -9.52 18.63
N LYS A 48 9.65 -8.93 18.45
CA LYS A 48 10.78 -9.06 19.38
C LYS A 48 10.46 -8.47 20.75
N LYS A 49 9.86 -7.26 20.80
CA LYS A 49 9.46 -6.61 22.05
C LYS A 49 8.40 -7.42 22.82
N LEU A 50 7.51 -8.12 22.12
CA LEU A 50 6.50 -8.99 22.70
C LEU A 50 7.01 -10.39 23.07
N ASN A 51 8.30 -10.68 22.87
CA ASN A 51 8.92 -11.99 23.06
C ASN A 51 8.25 -13.12 22.23
N ILE A 52 7.59 -12.76 21.11
CA ILE A 52 7.04 -13.73 20.16
C ILE A 52 8.15 -14.22 19.22
N LEU A 53 9.04 -13.32 18.80
CA LEU A 53 10.21 -13.62 18.00
C LEU A 53 11.46 -13.47 18.86
N GLN A 54 12.39 -14.41 18.81
CA GLN A 54 13.65 -14.28 19.56
C GLN A 54 14.54 -13.19 18.95
N GLN A 55 15.44 -12.62 19.77
CA GLN A 55 16.31 -11.53 19.33
C GLN A 55 17.20 -11.89 18.13
N ASN A 56 17.61 -13.16 18.07
CA ASN A 56 18.45 -13.72 17.01
C ASN A 56 17.66 -14.23 15.79
N GLN A 57 16.33 -14.28 15.88
CA GLN A 57 15.48 -14.71 14.77
C GLN A 57 15.07 -13.50 13.93
N HIS A 58 14.89 -13.74 12.65
CA HIS A 58 14.39 -12.74 11.70
C HIS A 58 13.02 -13.14 11.19
N LEU A 59 12.19 -12.12 10.89
CA LEU A 59 10.85 -12.38 10.37
C LEU A 59 10.90 -13.08 9.01
N GLU A 60 11.95 -12.77 8.23
CA GLU A 60 12.24 -13.33 6.91
C GLU A 60 12.49 -14.85 6.94
N GLU A 61 12.92 -15.39 8.08
CA GLU A 61 13.13 -16.83 8.27
C GLU A 61 11.80 -17.59 8.45
N GLN A 62 10.72 -16.88 8.79
CA GLN A 62 9.39 -17.44 9.00
C GLN A 62 8.62 -17.47 7.66
N ILE A 63 8.93 -18.48 6.83
CA ILE A 63 8.44 -18.58 5.44
C ILE A 63 6.90 -18.46 5.32
N SER A 64 6.14 -19.13 6.19
CA SER A 64 4.67 -19.08 6.15
C SER A 64 4.13 -17.68 6.44
N PHE A 65 4.73 -16.98 7.39
CA PHE A 65 4.40 -15.61 7.74
C PHE A 65 4.79 -14.66 6.60
N GLU A 66 5.97 -14.81 6.02
CA GLU A 66 6.44 -14.02 4.88
C GLU A 66 5.47 -14.06 3.69
N VAL A 67 4.98 -15.25 3.35
CA VAL A 67 3.99 -15.44 2.28
C VAL A 67 2.69 -14.72 2.62
N LEU A 68 2.20 -14.86 3.85
CA LEU A 68 0.99 -14.17 4.30
C LEU A 68 1.15 -12.65 4.25
N PHE A 69 2.25 -12.13 4.77
CA PHE A 69 2.56 -10.69 4.79
C PHE A 69 2.59 -10.12 3.36
N LYS A 70 3.28 -10.80 2.44
CA LYS A 70 3.36 -10.38 1.03
C LYS A 70 2.01 -10.40 0.34
N ASN A 71 1.17 -11.39 0.62
CA ASN A 71 -0.20 -11.45 0.06
C ASN A 71 -1.05 -10.28 0.57
N VAL A 72 -1.04 -10.00 1.88
CA VAL A 72 -1.79 -8.87 2.46
C VAL A 72 -1.36 -7.54 1.85
N TRP A 73 -0.05 -7.32 1.66
CA TRP A 73 0.46 -6.09 1.05
C TRP A 73 0.21 -6.01 -0.45
N ALA A 74 0.08 -7.15 -1.15
CA ALA A 74 -0.35 -7.18 -2.54
C ALA A 74 -1.82 -6.81 -2.67
N ASP A 75 -2.69 -7.39 -1.85
CA ASP A 75 -4.13 -7.08 -1.83
C ASP A 75 -4.39 -5.61 -1.45
N ASN A 76 -3.63 -5.08 -0.48
CA ASN A 76 -3.66 -3.65 -0.14
C ASN A 76 -3.30 -2.77 -1.35
N ALA A 77 -2.26 -3.13 -2.11
CA ALA A 77 -1.87 -2.41 -3.31
C ALA A 77 -2.99 -2.42 -4.36
N ASP A 78 -3.64 -3.57 -4.55
CA ASP A 78 -4.75 -3.74 -5.50
C ASP A 78 -5.94 -2.85 -5.14
N VAL A 79 -6.36 -2.84 -3.87
CA VAL A 79 -7.48 -2.02 -3.39
C VAL A 79 -7.19 -0.53 -3.55
N ILE A 80 -6.01 -0.06 -3.13
CA ILE A 80 -5.66 1.36 -3.24
C ILE A 80 -5.50 1.75 -4.72
N SER A 81 -5.01 0.85 -5.57
CA SER A 81 -4.93 1.09 -7.02
C SER A 81 -6.31 1.26 -7.65
N ILE A 82 -7.29 0.44 -7.25
CA ILE A 82 -8.68 0.56 -7.70
C ILE A 82 -9.23 1.92 -7.30
N GLN A 83 -8.98 2.36 -6.07
CA GLN A 83 -9.45 3.66 -5.59
C GLN A 83 -8.82 4.83 -6.36
N TYR A 84 -7.51 4.78 -6.61
CA TYR A 84 -6.78 5.88 -7.27
C TYR A 84 -7.04 5.93 -8.78
N SER A 85 -6.99 4.78 -9.46
CA SER A 85 -6.95 4.70 -10.92
C SER A 85 -8.15 3.96 -11.54
N GLY A 86 -9.04 3.41 -10.71
CA GLY A 86 -10.18 2.62 -11.17
C GLY A 86 -9.80 1.26 -11.76
N THR A 87 -8.56 0.78 -11.58
CA THR A 87 -8.07 -0.51 -12.04
C THR A 87 -7.19 -1.18 -10.98
N GLY A 88 -7.04 -2.50 -11.03
CA GLY A 88 -6.13 -3.25 -10.15
C GLY A 88 -4.67 -2.77 -10.27
N ALA A 89 -3.82 -3.11 -9.30
CA ALA A 89 -2.42 -2.69 -9.31
C ALA A 89 -1.69 -3.27 -10.52
N LEU A 90 -0.64 -2.57 -10.96
CA LEU A 90 0.27 -3.12 -11.96
C LEU A 90 1.31 -3.96 -11.23
N LYS A 91 1.84 -5.00 -11.88
CA LYS A 91 2.90 -5.88 -11.36
C LYS A 91 2.54 -6.71 -10.12
N THR A 92 1.25 -6.99 -9.89
CA THR A 92 0.78 -7.93 -8.83
C THR A 92 1.55 -9.25 -8.81
N ASP A 93 1.95 -9.72 -9.99
CA ASP A 93 2.65 -10.98 -10.17
C ASP A 93 4.10 -10.92 -9.67
N PHE A 94 4.73 -9.75 -9.76
CA PHE A 94 6.09 -9.53 -9.25
C PHE A 94 6.10 -9.44 -7.72
N THR A 95 5.13 -8.75 -7.13
CA THR A 95 4.94 -8.71 -5.66
C THR A 95 4.57 -10.07 -5.09
N ARG A 96 3.75 -10.87 -5.80
CA ARG A 96 3.26 -12.16 -5.31
C ARG A 96 4.25 -13.33 -5.49
N THR A 97 5.06 -13.32 -6.54
CA THR A 97 5.90 -14.49 -6.90
C THR A 97 7.37 -14.18 -7.15
N GLY A 98 7.78 -12.91 -7.14
CA GLY A 98 9.17 -12.49 -7.38
C GLY A 98 9.70 -12.76 -8.80
N LYS A 99 8.87 -13.33 -9.70
CA LYS A 99 9.18 -13.60 -11.11
C LYS A 99 8.13 -12.97 -12.01
N ARG A 100 8.57 -12.38 -13.12
CA ARG A 100 7.69 -11.73 -14.09
C ARG A 100 7.12 -12.76 -15.06
N SER A 101 5.81 -12.98 -15.00
CA SER A 101 5.06 -13.83 -15.93
C SER A 101 4.70 -13.07 -17.22
N ARG A 102 4.71 -13.74 -18.38
CA ARG A 102 4.25 -13.17 -19.67
C ARG A 102 2.75 -12.80 -19.61
N VAL A 103 1.96 -13.52 -18.81
CA VAL A 103 0.53 -13.25 -18.59
C VAL A 103 0.35 -11.96 -17.75
N GLY A 104 1.18 -11.77 -16.72
CA GLY A 104 1.20 -10.53 -15.93
C GLY A 104 1.52 -9.30 -16.76
N LEU A 105 2.47 -9.43 -17.69
CA LEU A 105 2.84 -8.37 -18.63
C LEU A 105 1.67 -7.91 -19.52
N LEU A 106 0.83 -8.85 -19.98
CA LEU A 106 -0.36 -8.53 -20.77
C LEU A 106 -1.45 -7.85 -19.91
N LYS A 107 -1.67 -8.36 -18.70
CA LYS A 107 -2.62 -7.78 -17.74
C LYS A 107 -2.20 -6.36 -17.33
N ASP A 108 -0.91 -6.15 -17.13
CA ASP A 108 -0.31 -4.83 -16.88
C ASP A 108 -0.54 -3.88 -18.06
N GLY A 109 -0.41 -4.39 -19.30
CA GLY A 109 -0.68 -3.61 -20.51
C GLY A 109 -2.14 -3.15 -20.61
N LEU A 110 -3.10 -4.07 -20.35
CA LEU A 110 -4.53 -3.76 -20.36
C LEU A 110 -4.90 -2.75 -19.26
N ASN A 111 -4.39 -2.95 -18.04
CA ASN A 111 -4.59 -2.02 -16.93
C ASN A 111 -3.99 -0.64 -17.27
N SER A 112 -2.83 -0.58 -17.94
CA SER A 112 -2.21 0.68 -18.36
C SER A 112 -3.03 1.41 -19.42
N LEU A 113 -3.58 0.70 -20.41
CA LEU A 113 -4.47 1.27 -21.43
C LEU A 113 -5.77 1.79 -20.81
N GLN A 114 -6.35 1.04 -19.87
CA GLN A 114 -7.55 1.47 -19.17
C GLN A 114 -7.28 2.69 -18.28
N ARG A 115 -6.11 2.78 -17.63
CA ARG A 115 -5.69 3.97 -16.90
C ARG A 115 -5.47 5.17 -17.82
N TYR A 116 -4.83 4.97 -18.96
CA TYR A 116 -4.65 6.03 -19.95
C TYR A 116 -6.00 6.58 -20.44
N TYR A 117 -6.96 5.69 -20.72
CA TYR A 117 -8.31 6.09 -21.11
C TYR A 117 -9.04 6.84 -19.98
N LYS A 118 -9.05 6.29 -18.76
CA LYS A 118 -9.73 6.91 -17.61
C LYS A 118 -9.11 8.25 -17.22
N ASN A 119 -7.79 8.34 -17.12
CA ASN A 119 -7.10 9.57 -16.73
C ASN A 119 -7.15 10.66 -17.80
N ASN A 120 -7.34 10.32 -19.08
CA ASN A 120 -7.31 11.32 -20.16
C ASN A 120 -8.72 11.71 -20.65
N LEU A 121 -9.76 10.89 -20.40
CA LEU A 121 -11.11 11.14 -20.89
C LEU A 121 -12.20 11.19 -19.81
N MET A 122 -11.98 10.64 -18.62
CA MET A 122 -12.97 10.62 -17.52
C MET A 122 -12.56 11.46 -16.30
N ASP A 123 -11.43 12.16 -16.38
CA ASP A 123 -10.88 12.90 -15.24
C ASP A 123 -11.67 14.18 -14.95
N GLY A 124 -12.22 14.84 -15.99
CA GLY A 124 -13.07 16.02 -15.84
C GLY A 124 -14.27 15.76 -14.93
N PHE A 125 -15.03 14.70 -15.16
CA PHE A 125 -16.18 14.34 -14.32
C PHE A 125 -15.81 13.99 -12.87
N ARG A 126 -14.60 13.47 -12.62
CA ARG A 126 -14.12 13.18 -11.26
C ARG A 126 -13.70 14.45 -10.55
N GLN A 127 -13.00 15.34 -11.25
CA GLN A 127 -12.62 16.64 -10.72
C GLN A 127 -13.88 17.47 -10.42
N ASP A 128 -14.84 17.53 -11.33
CA ASP A 128 -16.13 18.21 -11.14
C ASP A 128 -16.92 17.67 -9.93
N ALA A 129 -16.91 16.35 -9.70
CA ALA A 129 -17.55 15.74 -8.54
C ALA A 129 -16.82 16.05 -7.22
N ILE A 130 -15.49 16.11 -7.23
CA ILE A 130 -14.68 16.49 -6.07
C ILE A 130 -14.88 17.98 -5.75
N ASP A 131 -14.86 18.84 -6.76
CA ASP A 131 -15.05 20.29 -6.63
C ASP A 131 -16.47 20.60 -6.12
N LEU A 132 -17.49 19.90 -6.63
CA LEU A 132 -18.87 19.99 -6.13
C LEU A 132 -18.98 19.55 -4.66
N PHE A 133 -18.30 18.46 -4.27
CA PHE A 133 -18.32 17.96 -2.90
C PHE A 133 -17.58 18.88 -1.92
N LEU A 134 -16.48 19.50 -2.35
CA LEU A 134 -15.69 20.46 -1.56
C LEU A 134 -16.29 21.86 -1.55
N GLY A 135 -17.35 22.12 -2.34
CA GLY A 135 -18.01 23.42 -2.42
C GLY A 135 -17.24 24.46 -3.23
N GLU A 136 -16.24 24.02 -4.01
CA GLU A 136 -15.53 24.84 -4.99
C GLU A 136 -16.41 24.95 -6.25
N GLN A 137 -17.58 25.59 -6.12
CA GLN A 137 -18.35 25.99 -7.30
C GLN A 137 -17.51 27.01 -8.08
N LEU A 138 -17.09 26.62 -9.28
CA LEU A 138 -16.68 27.56 -10.32
C LEU A 138 -17.82 28.57 -10.55
N LEU A 139 -17.71 29.71 -9.86
CA LEU A 139 -18.35 30.97 -10.19
C LEU A 139 -17.81 31.40 -11.56
N PHE A 140 -18.40 30.87 -12.63
CA PHE A 140 -18.41 31.52 -13.93
C PHE A 140 -19.82 32.07 -14.17
N LEU A 141 -19.99 33.34 -13.78
CA LEU A 141 -20.83 34.28 -14.53
C LEU A 141 -20.23 34.48 -15.93
#